data_AF-A0A3B0SN55-F1
#
_entry.id   AF-A0A3B0SN55-F1
#
_cell.length_a   1.000
_cell.length_b   1.000
_cell.length_c   1.000
_cell.angle_alpha   90.00
_cell.angle_beta   90.00
_cell.angle_gamma   90.00
#
_symmetry.space_group_name_H-M   'P 1'
#
loop_
_entity.id
_entity.type
_entity.pdbx_description
1 polymer ?
#
loop_
_entity_poly.entity_id
_entity_poly.type
_entity_poly.pdbx_seq_one_letter_code
_entity_poly.pdbx_strand_id
1 'polypeptide(L)'
;CHTNHCPTGVATQDKLLQRGLVVTDKTERVYHFHRNTIRALAEVVGAAGLEKPADLLPCHIYHRVSATRSLPADEVYDLLPTGALLKNPETTHLAVDWARANANTFAPNMGTHI
;
A
#
# COMPACT_ATOMS: atom_id res chain seq x y z
N CYS A 1 -12.67 17.10 3.01
CA CYS A 1 -11.65 17.40 1.98
C CYS A 1 -12.27 17.77 0.64
N HIS A 2 -13.11 16.92 0.04
CA HIS A 2 -13.67 17.13 -1.31
C HIS A 2 -14.53 18.41 -1.48
N THR A 3 -15.03 19.01 -0.41
CA THR A 3 -15.87 20.22 -0.45
C THR A 3 -15.09 21.54 -0.44
N ASN A 4 -13.75 21.52 -0.39
CA ASN A 4 -12.89 22.71 -0.26
C ASN A 4 -13.01 23.51 1.07
N HIS A 5 -13.85 23.09 2.03
CA HIS A 5 -14.08 23.78 3.31
C HIS A 5 -13.23 23.20 4.46
N CYS A 6 -11.95 22.89 4.23
CA CYS A 6 -11.10 22.29 5.26
C CYS A 6 -10.73 23.33 6.34
N PRO A 7 -11.17 23.17 7.60
CA PRO A 7 -10.96 24.19 8.64
C PRO A 7 -9.49 24.27 9.10
N THR A 8 -8.69 23.23 8.86
CA THR A 8 -7.27 23.19 9.25
C THR A 8 -6.33 23.71 8.16
N GLY A 9 -6.90 24.20 7.04
CA GLY A 9 -6.14 24.76 5.92
C GLY A 9 -5.36 23.75 5.07
N VAL A 10 -5.50 22.44 5.32
CA VAL A 10 -4.71 21.40 4.63
C VAL A 10 -5.28 21.09 3.24
N ALA A 11 -6.58 20.79 3.17
CA ALA A 11 -7.23 20.36 1.93
C ALA A 11 -8.19 21.45 1.42
N THR A 12 -7.64 22.62 1.09
CA THR A 12 -8.40 23.75 0.55
C THR A 12 -7.55 24.62 -0.39
N GLN A 13 -8.19 25.19 -1.40
CA GLN A 13 -7.65 26.21 -2.30
C GLN A 13 -8.04 27.64 -1.88
N ASP A 14 -8.87 27.78 -0.84
CA ASP A 14 -9.24 29.08 -0.28
C ASP A 14 -8.06 29.66 0.53
N LYS A 15 -7.58 30.84 0.10
CA LYS A 15 -6.44 31.53 0.73
C LYS A 15 -6.70 31.95 2.18
N LEU A 16 -7.95 32.18 2.57
CA LEU A 16 -8.30 32.51 3.95
C LEU A 16 -8.20 31.27 4.84
N LEU A 17 -8.73 30.13 4.37
CA LEU A 17 -8.67 28.87 5.12
C LEU A 17 -7.24 28.30 5.19
N GLN A 18 -6.43 28.49 4.15
CA GLN A 18 -5.01 28.10 4.16
C GLN A 18 -4.21 28.75 5.30
N ARG A 19 -4.64 29.91 5.84
CA ARG A 19 -3.99 30.52 7.02
C ARG A 19 -4.08 29.67 8.28
N GLY A 20 -5.04 28.73 8.34
CA GLY A 20 -5.11 27.71 9.39
C GLY A 20 -3.97 26.67 9.33
N LEU A 21 -3.20 26.63 8.24
CA LEU A 21 -1.99 25.82 8.12
C LEU A 21 -0.80 26.53 8.78
N VAL A 22 -0.66 26.35 10.10
CA VAL A 22 0.51 26.82 10.85
C VAL A 22 1.68 25.85 10.62
N VAL A 23 2.60 26.22 9.72
CA VAL A 23 3.71 25.35 9.30
C VAL A 23 4.61 24.99 10.47
N THR A 24 5.00 25.95 11.31
CA THR A 24 5.94 25.75 12.43
C THR A 24 5.45 24.69 13.42
N ASP A 25 4.17 24.71 13.80
CA ASP A 25 3.54 23.68 14.65
C ASP A 25 3.50 22.33 13.93
N LYS A 26 2.97 22.28 12.70
CA LYS A 26 2.82 21.02 11.99
C LYS A 26 4.15 20.37 11.64
N THR A 27 5.24 21.13 11.46
CA THR A 27 6.57 20.57 11.22
C THR A 27 7.04 19.71 12.39
N GLU A 28 6.87 20.16 13.64
CA GLU A 28 7.25 19.39 14.83
C GLU A 28 6.41 18.11 14.96
N ARG A 29 5.10 18.22 14.68
CA ARG A 29 4.19 17.07 14.69
C ARG A 29 4.55 16.04 13.62
N VAL A 30 4.91 16.48 12.41
CA VAL A 30 5.37 15.59 11.32
C VAL A 30 6.69 14.92 11.69
N TYR A 31 7.63 15.66 12.30
CA TYR A 31 8.88 15.11 12.79
C TYR A 31 8.63 13.99 13.82
N HIS A 32 7.81 14.25 14.83
CA HIS A 32 7.49 13.25 15.85
C HIS A 32 6.72 12.05 15.27
N PHE A 33 5.77 12.30 14.37
CA PHE A 33 5.05 11.22 13.69
C PHE A 33 6.03 10.29 12.98
N HIS A 34 6.87 10.82 12.09
CA HIS A 34 7.83 10.01 11.34
C HIS A 34 8.81 9.26 12.27
N ARG A 35 9.42 9.97 13.24
CA ARG A 35 10.36 9.37 14.19
C ARG A 35 9.72 8.22 14.98
N ASN A 36 8.50 8.40 15.44
CA ASN A 36 7.78 7.38 16.21
C ASN A 36 7.31 6.22 15.32
N THR A 37 6.92 6.48 14.07
CA THR A 37 6.60 5.43 13.09
C THR A 37 7.81 4.53 12.82
N ILE A 38 9.00 5.11 12.59
CA ILE A 38 10.21 4.32 12.37
C ILE A 38 10.60 3.52 13.60
N ARG A 39 10.48 4.11 14.80
CA ARG A 39 10.72 3.40 16.05
C ARG A 39 9.77 2.21 16.22
N ALA A 40 8.47 2.42 16.04
CA ALA A 40 7.47 1.36 16.15
C ALA A 40 7.70 0.24 15.12
N LEU A 41 8.08 0.60 13.88
CA LEU A 41 8.44 -0.37 12.86
C LEU A 41 9.64 -1.23 13.30
N ALA A 42 10.70 -0.61 13.84
CA ALA A 42 11.87 -1.35 14.33
C ALA A 42 11.51 -2.30 15.50
N GLU A 43 10.66 -1.85 16.42
CA GLU A 43 10.16 -2.69 17.52
C GLU A 43 9.39 -3.91 17.00
N VAL A 44 8.51 -3.74 16.01
CA VAL A 44 7.76 -4.86 15.39
C VAL A 44 8.68 -5.81 14.62
N VAL A 45 9.61 -5.28 13.83
CA VAL A 45 10.59 -6.08 13.06
C VAL A 45 11.47 -6.92 13.99
N GLY A 46 12.00 -6.31 15.05
CA GLY A 46 12.78 -7.02 16.06
C GLY A 46 11.96 -8.07 16.82
N ALA A 47 10.70 -7.77 17.15
CA ALA A 47 9.80 -8.73 17.81
C ALA A 47 9.47 -9.93 16.91
N ALA A 48 9.47 -9.75 15.59
CA ALA A 48 9.33 -10.83 14.61
C ALA A 48 10.64 -11.64 14.41
N GLY A 49 11.74 -11.27 15.09
CA GLY A 49 13.04 -11.95 14.97
C GLY A 49 13.82 -11.57 13.71
N LEU A 50 13.51 -10.43 13.10
CA LEU A 50 14.11 -9.95 11.85
C LEU A 50 15.08 -8.79 12.11
N GLU A 51 16.05 -8.61 11.22
CA GLU A 51 17.02 -7.51 11.32
C GLU A 51 16.54 -6.24 10.62
N LYS A 52 15.85 -6.39 9.48
CA LYS A 52 15.45 -5.27 8.62
C LYS A 52 13.97 -5.38 8.25
N PRO A 53 13.27 -4.24 8.05
CA PRO A 53 11.89 -4.27 7.57
C PRO A 53 11.69 -5.03 6.25
N ALA A 54 12.70 -5.06 5.39
CA ALA A 54 12.66 -5.76 4.11
C ALA A 54 12.70 -7.29 4.24
N ASP A 55 13.04 -7.83 5.42
CA ASP A 55 13.05 -9.26 5.69
C ASP A 55 11.64 -9.79 6.03
N LEU A 56 10.64 -8.90 6.13
CA LEU A 56 9.25 -9.29 6.30
C LEU A 56 8.76 -10.06 5.06
N LEU A 57 8.27 -11.26 5.31
CA LEU A 57 7.64 -12.14 4.33
C LEU A 57 6.14 -12.21 4.60
N PRO A 58 5.32 -12.60 3.61
CA PRO A 58 3.88 -12.76 3.79
C PRO A 58 3.48 -13.68 4.96
N CYS A 59 4.29 -14.71 5.25
CA CYS A 59 4.08 -15.59 6.40
C CYS A 59 4.16 -14.86 7.77
N HIS A 60 4.83 -13.70 7.84
CA HIS A 60 4.92 -12.88 9.06
C HIS A 60 3.68 -11.98 9.26
N ILE A 61 2.79 -11.87 8.26
CA ILE A 61 1.65 -10.95 8.29
C ILE A 61 0.37 -11.77 8.41
N TYR A 62 -0.34 -11.62 9.53
CA TYR A 62 -1.62 -12.31 9.74
C TYR A 62 -2.80 -11.41 9.34
N HIS A 63 -3.60 -11.88 8.38
CA HIS A 63 -4.84 -11.25 7.98
C HIS A 63 -6.01 -11.92 8.71
N ARG A 64 -6.81 -11.10 9.40
CA ARG A 64 -8.07 -11.52 10.00
C ARG A 64 -9.13 -11.75 8.92
N VAL A 65 -9.37 -13.01 8.57
CA VAL A 65 -10.34 -13.43 7.54
C VAL A 65 -11.76 -13.60 8.07
N SER A 66 -11.93 -13.67 9.40
CA SER A 66 -13.25 -13.68 10.04
C SER A 66 -13.18 -13.12 11.47
N ALA A 67 -14.34 -13.04 12.14
CA ALA A 67 -14.38 -12.61 13.55
C ALA A 67 -13.51 -13.49 14.47
N THR A 68 -13.26 -14.75 14.12
CA THR A 68 -12.55 -15.72 14.98
C THR A 68 -11.29 -16.29 14.35
N ARG A 69 -11.01 -16.01 13.07
CA ARG A 69 -9.90 -16.61 12.33
C ARG A 69 -8.97 -15.56 11.75
N SER A 70 -7.68 -15.76 11.99
CA SER A 70 -6.59 -15.06 11.32
C SER A 70 -5.66 -16.08 10.69
N LEU A 71 -5.23 -15.81 9.46
CA LEU A 71 -4.34 -16.67 8.68
C LEU A 71 -3.14 -15.85 8.20
N PRO A 72 -1.97 -16.48 8.00
CA PRO A 72 -0.84 -15.79 7.41
C PRO A 72 -1.13 -15.40 5.95
N ALA A 73 -0.53 -14.32 5.46
CA ALA A 73 -0.91 -13.71 4.19
C ALA A 73 -0.58 -14.58 2.97
N ASP A 74 0.42 -15.46 3.06
CA ASP A 74 0.71 -16.47 2.03
C ASP A 74 -0.35 -17.57 1.91
N GLU A 75 -1.16 -17.82 2.95
CA GLU A 75 -2.33 -18.69 2.86
C GLU A 75 -3.58 -17.95 2.36
N VAL A 76 -3.66 -16.64 2.61
CA VAL A 76 -4.84 -15.82 2.27
C VAL A 76 -4.82 -15.35 0.82
N TYR A 77 -3.63 -15.04 0.29
CA TYR A 77 -3.46 -14.50 -1.04
C TYR A 77 -2.75 -15.51 -1.95
N ASP A 78 -3.22 -15.63 -3.19
CA ASP A 78 -2.53 -16.41 -4.24
C ASP A 78 -1.31 -15.64 -4.76
N LEU A 79 -0.25 -15.58 -3.95
CA LEU A 79 0.95 -14.81 -4.26
C LEU A 79 1.77 -15.49 -5.37
N LEU A 80 2.14 -14.71 -6.37
CA LEU A 80 2.93 -15.21 -7.50
C LEU A 80 4.43 -15.14 -7.19
N PRO A 81 5.22 -16.19 -7.53
CA PRO A 81 6.66 -16.13 -7.50
C PRO A 81 7.20 -14.99 -8.37
N THR A 82 8.38 -14.46 -8.00
CA THR A 82 9.04 -13.41 -8.77
C THR A 82 9.25 -13.85 -10.23
N GLY A 83 8.75 -13.04 -11.15
CA GLY A 83 8.86 -13.28 -12.59
C GLY A 83 7.85 -14.28 -13.17
N ALA A 84 6.88 -14.79 -12.39
CA ALA A 84 5.86 -15.72 -12.89
C ALA A 84 5.10 -15.15 -14.10
N LEU A 85 4.71 -13.87 -14.04
CA LEU A 85 4.01 -13.17 -15.14
C LEU A 85 4.88 -12.96 -16.38
N LEU A 86 6.20 -12.94 -16.24
CA LEU A 86 7.13 -12.77 -17.36
C LEU A 86 7.47 -14.11 -18.04
N LYS A 87 7.43 -15.21 -17.28
CA LYS A 87 7.82 -16.54 -17.76
C LYS A 87 6.64 -17.32 -18.30
N ASN A 88 5.62 -17.53 -17.46
CA ASN A 88 4.46 -18.40 -17.74
C ASN A 88 3.15 -17.77 -17.22
N PRO A 89 2.77 -16.56 -17.68
CA PRO A 89 1.60 -15.83 -17.16
C PRO A 89 0.29 -16.61 -17.27
N GLU A 90 0.16 -17.47 -18.28
CA GLU A 90 -1.00 -18.32 -18.54
C GLU A 90 -1.28 -19.33 -17.43
N THR A 91 -0.28 -19.66 -16.61
CA THR A 91 -0.43 -20.58 -15.47
C THR A 91 -0.91 -19.89 -14.19
N THR A 92 -1.04 -18.56 -14.22
CA THR A 92 -1.40 -17.74 -13.06
C THR A 92 -2.86 -17.33 -13.09
N HIS A 93 -3.46 -17.01 -11.94
CA HIS A 93 -4.83 -16.48 -11.89
C HIS A 93 -4.98 -15.11 -12.59
N LEU A 94 -3.88 -14.43 -12.92
CA LEU A 94 -3.85 -13.14 -13.62
C LEU A 94 -3.71 -13.28 -15.14
N ALA A 95 -3.76 -14.49 -15.71
CA ALA A 95 -3.50 -14.73 -17.13
C ALA A 95 -4.30 -13.79 -18.07
N VAL A 96 -5.60 -13.63 -17.81
CA VAL A 96 -6.49 -12.80 -18.64
C VAL A 96 -6.14 -11.32 -18.53
N ASP A 97 -5.90 -10.83 -17.32
CA ASP A 97 -5.55 -9.42 -17.08
C ASP A 97 -4.17 -9.10 -17.65
N TRP A 98 -3.21 -10.03 -17.51
CA TRP A 98 -1.88 -9.90 -18.08
C TRP A 98 -1.90 -9.87 -19.61
N ALA A 99 -2.72 -10.72 -20.26
CA ALA A 99 -2.88 -10.70 -21.72
C ALA A 99 -3.48 -9.38 -22.24
N ARG A 100 -4.29 -8.71 -21.42
CA ARG A 100 -4.87 -7.40 -21.72
C ARG A 100 -3.92 -6.24 -21.42
N ALA A 101 -2.89 -6.45 -20.62
CA ALA A 101 -1.98 -5.40 -20.21
C ALA A 101 -1.08 -4.92 -21.36
N ASN A 102 -0.74 -3.63 -21.35
CA ASN A 102 0.17 -3.03 -22.32
C ASN A 102 1.07 -1.99 -21.63
N ALA A 103 2.39 -2.08 -21.81
CA ALA A 103 3.32 -1.15 -21.17
C ALA A 103 3.23 0.28 -21.73
N ASN A 104 2.69 0.45 -22.94
CA ASN A 104 2.63 1.74 -23.64
C ASN A 104 1.27 2.44 -23.50
N THR A 105 0.26 1.80 -22.90
CA THR A 105 -1.08 2.39 -22.76
C THR A 105 -1.83 1.79 -21.57
N PHE A 106 -2.65 2.60 -20.92
CA PHE A 106 -3.59 2.14 -19.88
C PHE A 106 -4.89 1.56 -20.46
N ALA A 107 -5.11 1.68 -21.78
CA ALA A 107 -6.21 1.02 -22.44
C ALA A 107 -5.94 -0.50 -22.54
N PRO A 108 -6.91 -1.37 -22.24
CA PRO A 108 -6.71 -2.81 -22.35
C PRO A 108 -6.56 -3.21 -23.82
N ASN A 109 -5.67 -4.18 -24.07
CA ASN A 109 -5.64 -4.91 -25.33
C ASN A 109 -6.91 -5.78 -25.40
N MET A 110 -7.96 -5.24 -25.99
CA MET A 110 -9.17 -5.96 -26.35
C MET A 110 -8.87 -6.82 -27.58
N GLY A 111 -8.00 -7.82 -27.44
CA GLY A 111 -7.80 -8.82 -28.49
C GLY A 111 -9.16 -9.35 -28.93
N THR A 112 -9.41 -9.35 -30.24
CA THR A 112 -10.68 -9.72 -30.86
C THR A 112 -11.19 -11.05 -30.30
N HIS A 113 -12.18 -10.99 -29.41
CA HIS A 113 -12.94 -12.17 -29.02
C HIS A 113 -13.72 -12.65 -30.25
N ILE A 114 -13.32 -13.80 -30.81
CA ILE A 114 -14.19 -14.72 -31.54
C ILE A 114 -14.73 -15.71 -30.51
#